data_AF-A0A950T0N9-F1
#
_entry.id   AF-A0A950T0N9-F1
#
_cell.length_a   1.000
_cell.length_b   1.000
_cell.length_c   1.000
_cell.angle_alpha   90.00
_cell.angle_beta   90.00
_cell.angle_gamma   90.00
#
_symmetry.space_group_name_H-M   'P 1'
#
loop_
_entity.id
_entity.type
_entity.pdbx_description
1 polymer ?
#
loop_
_entity_poly.entity_id
_entity_poly.type
_entity_poly.pdbx_seq_one_letter_code
_entity_poly.pdbx_strand_id
1 'polypeptide(L)'
;MHSPAPNPEEKVPLTPAVFHILLSLADGERHGYAIQRDIAAHTNGKLRLGPATLYRSIKHLVEDGLIEESDVRPDPALDDERRHYYR
;
A
#
# COMPACT_ATOMS: atom_id res chain seq x y z
N MET A 1 -4.44 22.03 10.47
CA MET A 1 -5.50 21.30 11.20
C MET A 1 -5.32 19.84 10.83
N HIS A 2 -4.88 18.98 11.76
CA HIS A 2 -4.83 17.53 11.49
C HIS A 2 -6.27 17.02 11.58
N SER A 3 -6.80 16.47 10.48
CA SER A 3 -8.02 15.66 10.56
C SER A 3 -7.75 14.51 11.54
N PRO A 4 -8.71 14.14 12.41
CA PRO A 4 -8.56 12.95 13.24
C PRO A 4 -8.34 11.76 12.30
N ALA A 5 -7.32 10.94 12.60
CA ALA A 5 -7.08 9.71 11.86
C ALA A 5 -8.36 8.86 11.86
N PRO A 6 -8.72 8.21 10.73
CA PRO A 6 -9.92 7.39 10.65
C PRO A 6 -9.91 6.31 11.73
N ASN A 7 -11.06 6.07 12.37
CA ASN A 7 -11.19 5.03 13.39
C ASN A 7 -11.06 3.64 12.73
N PRO A 8 -10.01 2.84 13.04
CA PRO A 8 -9.77 1.57 12.37
C PRO A 8 -10.89 0.55 12.59
N GLU A 9 -11.60 0.65 13.72
CA GLU A 9 -12.71 -0.24 14.09
C GLU A 9 -13.95 -0.06 13.20
N GLU A 10 -14.06 1.07 12.49
CA GLU A 10 -15.17 1.32 11.54
C GLU A 10 -14.94 0.65 10.19
N LYS A 11 -13.71 0.16 9.92
CA LYS A 11 -13.29 -0.37 8.62
C LYS A 11 -13.18 -1.91 8.60
N VAL A 12 -13.61 -2.59 9.67
CA VAL A 12 -13.67 -4.07 9.73
C VAL A 12 -15.02 -4.62 9.27
N PRO A 13 -15.05 -5.80 8.61
CA PRO A 13 -13.92 -6.66 8.32
C PRO A 13 -13.09 -6.17 7.11
N LEU A 14 -11.77 -6.14 7.26
CA LEU A 14 -10.86 -5.83 6.17
C LEU A 14 -10.82 -7.00 5.17
N THR A 15 -10.76 -6.68 3.88
CA THR A 15 -10.46 -7.71 2.87
C THR A 15 -9.03 -8.22 3.06
N PRO A 16 -8.72 -9.48 2.69
CA PRO A 16 -7.35 -10.00 2.77
C PRO A 16 -6.33 -9.12 2.02
N ALA A 17 -6.72 -8.56 0.88
CA ALA A 17 -5.87 -7.66 0.10
C ALA A 17 -5.52 -6.39 0.89
N VAL A 18 -6.53 -5.74 1.49
CA VAL A 18 -6.33 -4.54 2.31
C VAL A 18 -5.46 -4.83 3.52
N PHE A 19 -5.77 -5.90 4.26
CA PHE A 19 -4.98 -6.28 5.42
C PHE A 19 -3.50 -6.48 5.08
N HIS A 20 -3.22 -7.20 3.99
CA HIS A 20 -1.85 -7.47 3.58
C HIS A 20 -1.12 -6.24 3.02
N ILE A 21 -1.82 -5.29 2.38
CA ILE A 21 -1.22 -4.00 1.98
C ILE A 21 -0.80 -3.20 3.22
N LEU A 22 -1.69 -3.07 4.21
CA LEU A 22 -1.38 -2.37 5.47
C LEU A 22 -0.23 -3.05 6.22
N LEU A 23 -0.22 -4.39 6.26
CA LEU A 23 0.86 -5.15 6.88
C LEU A 23 2.20 -4.92 6.19
N SER A 24 2.23 -4.86 4.86
CA SER A 24 3.47 -4.53 4.13
C SER A 24 3.99 -3.13 4.47
N LEU A 25 3.12 -2.16 4.76
CA LEU A 25 3.50 -0.79 5.08
C LEU A 25 3.84 -0.56 6.56
N ALA A 26 3.52 -1.53 7.43
CA ALA A 26 3.73 -1.40 8.88
C ALA A 26 5.20 -1.15 9.29
N ASP A 27 6.15 -1.66 8.48
CA ASP A 27 7.59 -1.49 8.72
C ASP A 27 8.20 -0.25 8.03
N GLY A 28 7.40 0.51 7.28
CA GLY A 28 7.85 1.74 6.60
C GLY A 28 7.38 1.87 5.16
N GLU A 29 7.80 2.97 4.52
CA GLU A 29 7.33 3.34 3.19
C GLU A 29 7.75 2.32 2.11
N ARG A 30 6.85 1.95 1.20
CA ARG A 30 7.14 1.02 0.11
C ARG A 30 6.51 1.44 -1.20
N HIS A 31 7.19 1.17 -2.30
CA HIS A 31 6.61 1.33 -3.63
C HIS A 31 5.66 0.18 -3.97
N GLY A 32 4.69 0.41 -4.86
CA GLY A 32 3.66 -0.57 -5.22
C GLY A 32 4.19 -1.98 -5.56
N TYR A 33 5.25 -2.06 -6.37
CA TYR A 33 5.87 -3.36 -6.69
C TYR A 33 6.47 -4.09 -5.47
N ALA A 34 7.03 -3.37 -4.48
CA ALA A 34 7.57 -3.97 -3.27
C ALA A 34 6.44 -4.52 -2.40
N ILE A 35 5.32 -3.79 -2.29
CA ILE A 35 4.10 -4.27 -1.62
C ILE A 35 3.64 -5.57 -2.30
N GLN A 36 3.53 -5.61 -3.63
CA GLN A 36 3.11 -6.80 -4.35
C GLN A 36 4.00 -8.02 -4.06
N ARG A 37 5.31 -7.83 -4.03
CA ARG A 37 6.28 -8.90 -3.72
C ARG A 37 6.19 -9.36 -2.28
N ASP A 38 6.02 -8.43 -1.35
CA ASP A 38 5.93 -8.71 0.08
C ASP A 38 4.67 -9.53 0.40
N ILE A 39 3.52 -9.15 -0.16
CA ILE A 39 2.27 -9.91 -0.04
C ILE A 39 2.44 -11.34 -0.57
N ALA A 40 3.07 -11.50 -1.73
CA ALA A 40 3.32 -12.82 -2.29
C ALA A 40 4.27 -13.65 -1.40
N ALA A 41 5.28 -13.03 -0.79
CA ALA A 41 6.20 -13.71 0.13
C ALA A 41 5.51 -14.13 1.43
N HIS A 42 4.84 -13.21 2.11
CA HIS A 42 4.16 -13.46 3.39
C HIS A 42 2.99 -14.44 3.29
N THR A 43 2.38 -14.55 2.10
CA THR A 43 1.28 -15.49 1.86
C THR A 43 1.74 -16.82 1.24
N ASN A 44 3.05 -17.06 1.10
CA ASN A 44 3.60 -18.21 0.36
C ASN A 44 2.97 -18.36 -1.03
N GLY A 45 2.72 -17.23 -1.69
CA GLY A 45 2.12 -17.15 -3.02
C GLY A 45 0.61 -17.44 -3.08
N LYS A 46 -0.07 -17.68 -1.95
CA LYS A 46 -1.53 -17.90 -1.91
C LYS A 46 -2.32 -16.66 -2.31
N LEU A 47 -1.78 -15.48 -2.03
CA LEU A 47 -2.34 -14.20 -2.48
C LEU A 47 -1.37 -13.53 -3.44
N ARG A 48 -1.84 -13.30 -4.66
CA ARG A 48 -1.11 -12.54 -5.69
C ARG A 48 -2.02 -11.45 -6.22
N LEU A 49 -1.70 -10.22 -5.87
CA LEU A 49 -2.44 -9.07 -6.40
C LEU A 49 -1.84 -8.70 -7.76
N GLY A 50 -2.67 -8.70 -8.79
CA GLY A 50 -2.29 -8.11 -10.07
C GLY A 50 -2.21 -6.58 -9.95
N PRO A 51 -1.49 -5.89 -10.85
CA PRO A 51 -1.31 -4.44 -10.78
C PRO A 51 -2.64 -3.67 -10.66
N ALA A 52 -3.64 -4.03 -11.46
CA ALA A 52 -4.94 -3.36 -11.44
C ALA A 52 -5.65 -3.47 -10.07
N THR A 53 -5.59 -4.65 -9.42
CA THR A 53 -6.20 -4.88 -8.11
C THR A 53 -5.42 -4.15 -7.03
N LEU A 54 -4.09 -4.23 -7.06
CA LEU A 54 -3.23 -3.57 -6.09
C LEU A 54 -3.46 -2.06 -6.08
N TYR A 55 -3.36 -1.41 -7.25
CA TYR A 55 -3.51 0.05 -7.32
C TYR A 55 -4.93 0.52 -7.04
N ARG A 56 -5.96 -0.29 -7.34
CA ARG A 56 -7.34 0.00 -6.91
C ARG A 56 -7.45 -0.02 -5.38
N SER A 57 -6.91 -1.05 -4.74
CA SER A 57 -6.93 -1.17 -3.28
C SER A 57 -6.14 -0.05 -2.60
N ILE A 58 -4.96 0.29 -3.11
CA ILE A 58 -4.16 1.42 -2.64
C ILE A 58 -4.95 2.73 -2.76
N LYS A 59 -5.55 2.99 -3.92
CA LYS A 59 -6.36 4.20 -4.14
C LYS A 59 -7.48 4.31 -3.10
N HIS A 60 -8.22 3.24 -2.85
CA HIS A 60 -9.26 3.24 -1.83
C HIS A 60 -8.70 3.50 -0.42
N LEU A 61 -7.52 2.96 -0.09
CA LEU A 61 -6.89 3.19 1.21
C LEU A 61 -6.42 4.64 1.39
N VAL A 62 -5.94 5.28 0.32
CA VAL A 62 -5.62 6.72 0.32
C VAL A 62 -6.89 7.55 0.48
N GLU A 63 -7.96 7.23 -0.26
CA GLU A 63 -9.26 7.91 -0.16
C GLU A 63 -9.88 7.75 1.25
N ASP A 64 -9.67 6.60 1.88
CA ASP A 64 -10.09 6.31 3.26
C ASP A 64 -9.18 6.94 4.33
N GLY A 65 -8.06 7.56 3.94
CA GLY A 65 -7.09 8.16 4.86
C GLY A 65 -6.32 7.14 5.71
N LEU A 66 -6.24 5.88 5.27
CA LEU A 66 -5.53 4.81 5.96
C LEU A 66 -4.05 4.71 5.58
N ILE A 67 -3.69 5.20 4.40
CA ILE A 67 -2.31 5.33 3.92
C ILE A 67 -2.17 6.66 3.17
N GLU A 68 -0.94 7.11 3.00
CA GLU A 68 -0.59 8.32 2.25
C GLU A 68 0.37 7.98 1.10
N GLU A 69 0.29 8.73 0.01
CA GLU A 69 1.31 8.71 -1.04
C GLU A 69 2.50 9.56 -0.58
N SER A 70 3.72 9.01 -0.63
CA SER A 70 4.94 9.70 -0.27
C SER A 70 5.46 10.49 -1.49
N ASP A 71 5.68 11.80 -1.31
CA ASP A 71 6.22 12.72 -2.33
C ASP A 71 7.71 12.47 -2.64
N VAL A 72 8.33 11.46 -2.03
CA VAL A 72 9.74 11.13 -2.21
C VAL A 72 9.95 10.50 -3.59
N ARG A 73 10.44 11.32 -4.53
CA ARG A 73 10.97 10.82 -5.80
C ARG A 73 12.27 10.06 -5.53
N PRO A 74 12.38 8.76 -5.88
CA PRO A 74 13.67 8.09 -5.83
C PRO A 74 14.64 8.72 -6.85
N ASP A 75 15.93 8.57 -6.58
CA ASP A 75 17.04 9.05 -7.40
C ASP A 75 16.78 8.81 -8.91
N PRO A 76 16.87 9.85 -9.77
CA PRO A 76 16.67 9.72 -11.21
C PRO A 76 17.64 8.76 -11.91
N ALA A 77 18.68 8.26 -11.24
CA ALA A 77 19.57 7.21 -11.74
C ALA A 77 19.00 5.78 -11.68
N LEU A 78 17.87 5.57 -10.99
CA LEU A 78 17.14 4.31 -10.99
C LEU A 78 16.07 4.38 -12.10
N ASP A 79 16.38 3.81 -13.24
CA ASP A 79 15.66 3.80 -14.54
C ASP A 79 14.22 3.20 -14.49
N ASP A 80 13.37 3.71 -13.61
CA ASP A 80 11.93 3.48 -13.59
C ASP A 80 11.25 4.78 -13.15
N GLU A 81 11.07 5.68 -14.12
CA GLU A 81 10.22 6.86 -13.97
C GLU A 81 8.85 6.44 -13.40
N ARG A 82 8.48 6.99 -12.23
CA ARG A 82 7.17 6.92 -11.56
C ARG A 82 6.91 5.72 -10.63
N ARG A 83 7.87 5.35 -9.78
CA ARG A 83 7.55 4.51 -8.61
C ARG A 83 6.97 5.35 -7.49
N HIS A 84 5.64 5.34 -7.36
CA HIS A 84 4.91 5.93 -6.24
C HIS A 84 5.18 5.11 -4.96
N TYR A 85 5.58 5.79 -3.89
CA TYR A 85 5.77 5.21 -2.56
C TYR A 85 4.54 5.48 -1.70
N TYR A 86 4.24 4.56 -0.79
CA TYR A 86 3.10 4.65 0.12
C TYR A 86 3.56 4.39 1.54
N ARG A 87 2.88 4.97 2.52
CA ARG A 87 3.11 4.78 3.96
C ARG A 87 1.81 4.74 4.75
#